data_AF-A0A1Y3R7J7-F1
#
_entry.id   AF-A0A1Y3R7J7-F1
#
_cell.length_a   1.000
_cell.length_b   1.000
_cell.length_c   1.000
_cell.angle_alpha   90.00
_cell.angle_beta   90.00
_cell.angle_gamma   90.00
#
_symmetry.space_group_name_H-M   'P 1'
#
loop_
_entity.id
_entity.type
_entity.pdbx_description
1 polymer ?
#
loop_
_entity_poly.entity_id
_entity_poly.type
_entity_poly.pdbx_seq_one_letter_code
_entity_poly.pdbx_strand_id
1 'polypeptide(L)'
;MEEAAYQQTSRGVVIHTNGGLVRGSKRSPYIKWLMGWKDAGRWTGPATVRDAWANAWKDGKPSGCSWYAYGYLMGREQSRGYQLAENEFRQEGFLPW
;
A
#
# COMPACT_ATOMS: atom_id res chain seq x y z
N MET A 1 17.91 -39.69 -12.35
CA MET A 1 17.78 -38.25 -12.61
C MET A 1 16.45 -37.86 -11.97
N GLU A 2 16.52 -37.31 -10.77
CA GLU A 2 15.36 -37.11 -9.90
C GLU A 2 14.58 -35.89 -10.40
N GLU A 3 13.35 -36.13 -10.85
CA GLU A 3 12.44 -35.11 -11.34
C GLU A 3 12.02 -34.25 -10.15
N ALA A 4 12.67 -33.08 -10.00
CA ALA A 4 12.30 -32.12 -8.97
C ALA A 4 10.87 -31.66 -9.26
N ALA A 5 9.92 -32.25 -8.54
CA ALA A 5 8.53 -31.84 -8.52
C ALA A 5 8.49 -30.34 -8.25
N TYR A 6 8.18 -29.56 -9.28
CA TYR A 6 8.01 -28.12 -9.17
C TYR A 6 6.76 -27.91 -8.32
N GLN A 7 6.97 -27.85 -7.00
CA GLN A 7 5.90 -27.58 -6.05
C GLN A 7 5.31 -26.23 -6.43
N GLN A 8 4.15 -26.28 -7.08
CA GLN A 8 3.30 -25.15 -7.33
C GLN A 8 2.91 -24.58 -5.96
N THR A 9 3.72 -23.65 -5.45
CA THR A 9 3.53 -22.99 -4.15
C THR A 9 2.33 -22.06 -4.27
N SER A 10 1.17 -22.67 -4.05
CA SER A 10 -0.11 -22.09 -3.66
C SER A 10 -0.23 -20.55 -3.70
N ARG A 11 -0.87 -20.03 -4.76
CA ARG A 11 -1.78 -18.85 -4.72
C ARG A 11 -1.26 -17.55 -4.07
N GLY A 12 0.04 -17.28 -4.08
CA GLY A 12 0.59 -16.02 -3.57
C GLY A 12 0.21 -14.80 -4.44
N VAL A 13 -0.11 -13.66 -3.82
CA VAL A 13 -0.12 -12.35 -4.50
C VAL A 13 1.30 -11.84 -4.55
N VAL A 14 1.71 -11.38 -5.73
CA VAL A 14 2.94 -10.63 -5.92
C VAL A 14 2.55 -9.17 -6.17
N ILE A 15 2.98 -8.29 -5.28
CA ILE A 15 2.77 -6.85 -5.38
C ILE A 15 4.14 -6.22 -5.69
N HIS A 16 4.27 -5.68 -6.90
CA HIS A 16 5.44 -4.89 -7.30
C HIS A 16 5.38 -3.54 -6.62
N THR A 17 6.42 -3.18 -5.85
CA THR A 17 6.55 -1.90 -5.14
C THR A 17 7.81 -1.17 -5.57
N ASN A 18 7.87 0.16 -5.37
CA ASN A 18 9.10 0.94 -5.58
C ASN A 18 10.26 0.47 -4.68
N GLY A 19 9.96 -0.17 -3.55
CA GLY A 19 10.95 -0.76 -2.64
C GLY A 19 11.26 -2.23 -2.91
N GLY A 20 10.76 -2.82 -4.01
CA GLY A 20 10.93 -4.22 -4.37
C GLY A 20 9.63 -5.04 -4.34
N LEU A 21 9.76 -6.36 -4.44
CA LEU A 21 8.62 -7.27 -4.52
C LEU A 21 8.11 -7.63 -3.13
N VAL A 22 6.80 -7.46 -2.89
CA VAL A 22 6.13 -7.99 -1.71
C VAL A 22 5.32 -9.22 -2.13
N ARG A 23 5.58 -10.34 -1.46
CA ARG A 23 4.87 -11.61 -1.68
C ARG A 23 4.07 -11.99 -0.45
N GLY A 24 2.85 -12.48 -0.64
CA GLY A 24 2.07 -12.99 0.47
C GLY A 24 0.72 -13.57 0.06
N SER A 25 -0.08 -13.96 1.04
CA SER A 25 -1.38 -14.60 0.78
C SER A 25 -2.48 -13.58 0.55
N LYS A 26 -3.41 -13.85 -0.39
CA LYS A 26 -4.67 -13.09 -0.57
C LYS A 26 -5.52 -13.03 0.71
N ARG A 27 -5.30 -13.93 1.66
CA ARG A 27 -6.02 -13.95 2.95
C ARG A 27 -5.40 -13.01 3.99
N SER A 28 -4.14 -12.61 3.82
CA SER A 28 -3.45 -11.74 4.76
C SER A 28 -4.12 -10.36 4.81
N PRO A 29 -4.48 -9.86 6.01
CA PRO A 29 -4.91 -8.48 6.23
C PRO A 29 -3.98 -7.45 5.59
N TYR A 30 -2.67 -7.63 5.78
CA TYR A 30 -1.64 -6.75 5.23
C TYR A 30 -1.66 -6.75 3.70
N ILE A 31 -1.72 -7.92 3.07
CA ILE A 31 -1.73 -8.00 1.59
C ILE A 31 -2.99 -7.36 1.02
N LYS A 32 -4.16 -7.57 1.63
CA LYS A 32 -5.41 -6.92 1.20
C LYS A 32 -5.32 -5.40 1.31
N TRP A 33 -4.82 -4.91 2.45
CA TRP A 33 -4.65 -3.48 2.70
C TRP A 33 -3.64 -2.86 1.73
N LEU A 34 -2.49 -3.51 1.52
CA LEU A 34 -1.44 -3.04 0.62
C LEU A 34 -1.91 -2.99 -0.84
N MET A 35 -2.76 -3.93 -1.28
CA MET A 35 -3.39 -3.87 -2.60
C MET A 35 -4.27 -2.63 -2.75
N GLY A 36 -5.13 -2.35 -1.76
CA GLY A 36 -5.99 -1.16 -1.79
C GLY A 36 -5.18 0.12 -1.81
N TRP A 37 -4.15 0.20 -0.96
CA TRP A 37 -3.23 1.33 -0.93
C TRP A 37 -2.54 1.58 -2.27
N LYS A 38 -2.03 0.52 -2.90
CA LYS A 38 -1.42 0.58 -4.23
C LYS A 38 -2.42 1.09 -5.26
N ASP A 39 -3.64 0.54 -5.27
CA ASP A 39 -4.68 0.90 -6.24
C ASP A 39 -5.19 2.34 -6.06
N ALA A 40 -5.01 2.93 -4.88
CA ALA A 40 -5.24 4.36 -4.64
C ALA A 40 -4.20 5.28 -5.31
N GLY A 41 -3.25 4.71 -6.08
CA GLY A 41 -2.33 5.46 -6.92
C GLY A 41 -1.08 5.95 -6.21
N ARG A 42 -0.76 5.44 -5.01
CA ARG A 42 0.45 5.85 -4.28
C ARG A 42 1.49 4.77 -4.09
N TRP A 43 2.70 5.13 -4.51
CA TRP A 43 3.95 4.54 -4.05
C TRP A 43 4.72 5.55 -3.22
N THR A 44 4.39 5.60 -1.93
CA THR A 44 5.25 6.27 -0.96
C THR A 44 6.44 5.38 -0.59
N GLY A 45 7.47 5.99 0.03
CA GLY A 45 8.65 5.26 0.47
C GLY A 45 8.28 4.07 1.37
N PRO A 46 9.08 2.99 1.39
CA PRO A 46 8.76 1.78 2.15
C PRO A 46 8.49 2.02 3.64
N ALA A 47 9.12 3.03 4.24
CA ALA A 47 8.90 3.42 5.64
C ALA A 47 7.48 3.93 5.87
N THR A 48 7.01 4.88 5.05
CA THR A 48 5.66 5.46 5.15
C THR A 48 4.57 4.40 5.05
N VAL A 49 4.72 3.42 4.14
CA VAL A 49 3.76 2.32 3.99
C VAL A 49 3.75 1.42 5.22
N ARG A 50 4.92 1.13 5.81
CA ARG A 50 5.02 0.33 7.05
C ARG A 50 4.38 1.02 8.23
N ASP A 51 4.64 2.32 8.41
CA ASP A 51 4.08 3.10 9.51
C ASP A 51 2.56 3.23 9.38
N ALA A 52 2.07 3.49 8.16
CA ALA A 52 0.64 3.52 7.88
C ALA A 52 -0.03 2.16 8.15
N TRP A 53 0.61 1.05 7.79
CA TRP A 53 0.13 -0.28 8.15
C TRP A 53 0.13 -0.51 9.66
N ALA A 54 1.19 -0.13 10.37
CA ALA A 54 1.29 -0.28 11.82
C ALA A 54 0.17 0.48 12.55
N ASN A 55 -0.10 1.71 12.11
CA ASN A 55 -1.22 2.52 12.62
C ASN A 55 -2.57 1.89 12.26
N ALA A 56 -2.76 1.47 11.01
CA ALA A 56 -3.98 0.78 10.57
C ALA A 56 -4.26 -0.50 11.38
N TRP A 57 -3.21 -1.22 11.77
CA TRP A 57 -3.31 -2.41 12.59
C TRP A 57 -3.62 -2.09 14.06
N LYS A 58 -2.97 -1.06 14.62
CA LYS A 58 -3.17 -0.60 16.00
C LYS A 58 -4.57 -0.05 16.23
N ASP A 59 -5.01 0.85 15.36
CA ASP A 59 -6.31 1.54 15.49
C ASP A 59 -7.46 0.60 15.11
N GLY A 60 -7.16 -0.43 14.32
CA GLY A 60 -8.13 -1.34 13.75
C GLY A 60 -8.91 -0.68 12.62
N LYS A 61 -9.24 -1.47 11.60
CA LYS A 61 -10.16 -0.98 10.56
C LYS A 61 -11.59 -0.85 11.12
N PRO A 62 -12.40 0.11 10.65
CA PRO A 62 -13.81 0.20 11.00
C PRO A 62 -14.59 -1.11 10.77
N SER A 63 -15.62 -1.36 11.58
CA SER A 63 -16.56 -2.47 11.35
C SER A 63 -17.26 -2.29 9.99
N GLY A 64 -17.45 -3.39 9.26
CA GLY A 64 -18.01 -3.35 7.90
C GLY A 64 -17.04 -2.92 6.79
N CYS A 65 -15.90 -2.30 7.11
CA CYS A 65 -14.87 -1.99 6.12
C CYS A 65 -13.98 -3.21 5.85
N SER A 66 -13.62 -3.48 4.59
CA SER A 66 -12.62 -4.52 4.28
C SER A 66 -11.20 -3.96 4.45
N TRP A 67 -10.21 -4.81 4.69
CA TRP A 67 -8.80 -4.36 4.75
C TRP A 67 -8.36 -3.66 3.45
N TYR A 68 -8.85 -4.13 2.30
CA TYR A 68 -8.62 -3.49 1.01
C TYR A 68 -9.21 -2.08 0.95
N ALA A 69 -10.50 -1.94 1.26
CA ALA A 69 -11.18 -0.65 1.22
C ALA A 69 -10.52 0.36 2.19
N TYR A 70 -10.09 -0.12 3.36
CA TYR A 70 -9.38 0.73 4.31
C TYR A 70 -8.02 1.19 3.78
N GLY A 71 -7.22 0.28 3.22
CA GLY A 71 -5.95 0.65 2.58
C GLY A 71 -6.12 1.64 1.42
N TYR A 72 -7.16 1.46 0.62
CA TYR A 72 -7.51 2.38 -0.46
C TYR A 72 -7.85 3.78 0.06
N LEU A 73 -8.71 3.87 1.08
CA LEU A 73 -9.08 5.16 1.69
C LEU A 73 -7.87 5.89 2.27
N MET A 74 -7.04 5.19 3.05
CA MET A 74 -5.85 5.79 3.65
C MET A 74 -4.84 6.27 2.58
N GLY A 75 -4.61 5.46 1.53
CA GLY A 75 -3.73 5.84 0.43
C GLY A 75 -4.25 7.05 -0.36
N ARG A 76 -5.57 7.16 -0.53
CA ARG A 76 -6.22 8.30 -1.20
C ARG A 76 -6.11 9.59 -0.37
N GLU A 77 -6.37 9.53 0.93
CA GLU A 77 -6.26 10.71 1.81
C GLU A 77 -4.83 11.23 1.88
N GLN A 78 -3.84 10.33 2.01
CA GLN A 78 -2.44 10.72 1.92
C GLN A 78 -2.13 11.39 0.56
N SER A 79 -2.76 10.93 -0.52
CA SER A 79 -2.60 11.52 -1.85
C SER A 79 -3.09 12.94 -1.95
N ARG A 80 -4.27 13.17 -1.40
CA ARG A 80 -4.84 14.50 -1.34
C ARG A 80 -3.98 15.43 -0.49
N GLY A 81 -3.57 15.01 0.70
CA GLY A 81 -2.75 15.82 1.60
C GLY A 81 -1.43 16.27 0.96
N TYR A 82 -0.75 15.36 0.26
CA TYR A 82 0.50 15.71 -0.43
C TYR A 82 0.26 16.63 -1.65
N GLN A 83 -0.81 16.44 -2.43
CA GLN A 83 -1.12 17.35 -3.53
C GLN A 83 -1.42 18.77 -3.02
N LEU A 84 -2.12 18.88 -1.89
CA LEU A 84 -2.36 20.16 -1.23
C LEU A 84 -1.04 20.80 -0.78
N ALA A 85 -0.17 20.04 -0.12
CA ALA A 85 1.15 20.53 0.28
C ALA A 85 2.01 20.95 -0.92
N GLU A 86 2.03 20.17 -2.01
CA GLU A 86 2.76 20.53 -3.23
C GLU A 86 2.23 21.83 -3.84
N ASN A 87 0.91 22.02 -3.87
CA ASN A 87 0.30 23.26 -4.33
C ASN A 87 0.65 24.45 -3.43
N GLU A 88 0.67 24.27 -2.10
CA GLU A 88 1.10 25.29 -1.14
C GLU A 88 2.56 25.69 -1.40
N PHE A 89 3.47 24.71 -1.53
CA PHE A 89 4.88 24.99 -1.86
C PHE A 89 5.06 25.69 -3.22
N ARG A 90 4.23 25.38 -4.23
CA ARG A 90 4.22 26.11 -5.51
C ARG A 90 3.74 27.56 -5.35
N GLN A 91 2.69 27.78 -4.56
CA GLN A 91 2.19 29.13 -4.27
C GLN A 91 3.22 29.97 -3.49
N GLU A 92 3.98 29.36 -2.61
CA GLU A 92 5.07 29.98 -1.85
C GLU A 92 6.36 30.17 -2.69
N GLY A 93 6.39 29.68 -3.94
CA GLY A 93 7.51 29.84 -4.86
C GLY A 93 8.68 28.86 -4.66
N PHE A 94 8.52 27.84 -3.81
CA PHE A 94 9.52 26.79 -3.60
C PHE A 94 9.57 25.77 -4.75
N LEU A 95 8.50 25.67 -5.54
CA LEU A 95 8.38 24.76 -6.67
C LEU A 95 7.89 25.51 -7.93
N PRO A 96 8.33 25.10 -9.14
CA PRO A 96 7.84 25.68 -10.39
C PRO A 96 6.39 25.28 -10.70
N TRP A 97 5.72 26.08 -11.54
CA TRP A 97 4.38 25.80 -12.06
C TRP A 97 4.40 24.80 -13.22
#